data_AF-A0A645JNG8-F1
#
_entry.id   AF-A0A645JNG8-F1
#
_cell.length_a   1.000
_cell.length_b   1.000
_cell.length_c   1.000
_cell.angle_alpha   90.00
_cell.angle_beta   90.00
_cell.angle_gamma   90.00
#
_symmetry.space_group_name_H-M   'P 1'
#
loop_
_entity.id
_entity.type
_entity.pdbx_description
1 polymer ?
#
loop_
_entity_poly.entity_id
_entity_poly.type
_entity_poly.pdbx_seq_one_letter_code
_entity_poly.pdbx_strand_id
1 'polypeptide(L)'
;MVHEIDAWHDMKKHGYKRPLTGFQPIHMPANTGAGVVIAGLSTILGFALIWHMWPLVIASFAATVLASIIHTFNYKRDYYIPAADVVATEELRTQQLARASHA
;
A
#
# COMPACT_ATOMS: atom_id res chain seq x y z
N MET A 1 20.44 8.17 -7.50
CA MET A 1 20.44 9.56 -6.99
C MET A 1 19.75 10.41 -8.03
N VAL A 2 18.87 11.32 -7.62
CA VAL A 2 18.06 12.18 -8.52
C VAL A 2 18.72 13.55 -8.59
N HIS A 3 18.89 14.10 -9.79
CA HIS A 3 19.56 15.39 -10.01
C HIS A 3 18.61 16.49 -10.48
N GLU A 4 17.48 16.13 -11.09
CA GLU A 4 16.52 17.04 -11.70
C GLU A 4 15.08 16.67 -11.33
N ILE A 5 14.13 17.58 -11.54
CA ILE A 5 12.71 17.36 -11.26
C ILE A 5 12.12 16.23 -12.11
N ASP A 6 12.57 16.10 -13.36
CA ASP A 6 12.28 14.95 -14.23
C ASP A 6 13.46 13.98 -14.22
N ALA A 7 13.50 13.17 -13.16
CA ALA A 7 14.52 12.15 -12.98
C ALA A 7 14.59 11.17 -14.15
N TRP A 8 13.45 10.80 -14.75
CA TRP A 8 13.41 9.78 -15.78
C TRP A 8 14.00 10.29 -17.10
N HIS A 9 13.65 11.52 -17.51
CA HIS A 9 14.20 12.12 -18.72
C HIS A 9 15.68 12.43 -18.57
N ASP A 10 16.10 12.93 -17.41
CA ASP A 10 17.50 13.16 -17.06
C ASP A 10 18.33 11.87 -17.14
N MET A 11 17.86 10.78 -16.52
CA MET A 11 18.55 9.48 -16.53
C MET A 11 18.74 8.92 -17.94
N LYS A 12 17.76 9.09 -18.84
CA LYS A 12 17.90 8.66 -20.24
C LYS A 12 18.94 9.47 -21.01
N LYS A 13 18.94 10.80 -20.85
CA LYS A 13 19.95 11.67 -21.48
C LYS A 13 21.37 11.28 -21.05
N HIS A 14 21.53 10.93 -19.78
CA HIS A 14 22.81 10.55 -19.20
C HIS A 14 23.16 9.06 -19.33
N GLY A 15 22.41 8.29 -20.15
CA GLY A 15 22.76 6.90 -20.46
C GLY A 15 22.69 5.95 -19.27
N TYR A 16 21.78 6.20 -18.33
CA TYR A 16 21.60 5.38 -17.14
C TYR A 16 21.41 3.89 -17.48
N LYS A 17 22.13 3.03 -16.76
CA LYS A 17 22.01 1.57 -16.85
C LYS A 17 21.25 1.05 -15.63
N ARG A 18 20.15 0.35 -15.89
CA ARG A 18 19.33 -0.30 -14.85
C ARG A 18 20.12 -1.45 -14.20
N PRO A 19 20.15 -1.56 -12.86
CA PRO A 19 20.74 -2.71 -12.18
C PRO A 19 19.89 -3.96 -12.42
N LEU A 20 20.56 -5.07 -12.72
CA LEU A 20 19.92 -6.38 -12.99
C LEU A 20 20.24 -7.43 -11.92
N THR A 21 21.05 -7.06 -10.92
CA THR A 21 21.54 -7.96 -9.88
C THR A 21 21.57 -7.24 -8.54
N GLY A 22 21.78 -8.00 -7.46
CA GLY A 22 21.86 -7.44 -6.10
C GLY A 22 20.52 -7.16 -5.44
N PHE A 23 19.44 -7.82 -5.89
CA PHE A 23 18.12 -7.67 -5.28
C PHE A 23 18.11 -8.19 -3.84
N GLN A 24 17.46 -7.43 -2.97
CA GLN A 24 17.27 -7.74 -1.56
C GLN A 24 15.78 -7.98 -1.29
N PRO A 25 15.44 -8.74 -0.23
CA PRO A 25 14.06 -8.86 0.21
C PRO A 25 13.45 -7.48 0.49
N ILE A 26 12.24 -7.24 -0.01
CA ILE A 26 11.54 -5.96 0.14
C ILE A 26 10.53 -6.09 1.27
N HIS A 27 10.67 -5.27 2.31
CA HIS A 27 9.67 -5.16 3.39
C HIS A 27 8.44 -4.41 2.87
N MET A 28 7.25 -4.98 3.07
CA MET A 28 6.00 -4.40 2.63
C MET A 28 4.91 -4.54 3.70
N PRO A 29 4.03 -3.53 3.85
CA PRO A 29 2.84 -3.68 4.68
C PRO A 29 1.81 -4.59 4.01
N ALA A 30 1.10 -5.36 4.82
CA ALA A 30 -0.03 -6.19 4.41
C ALA A 30 -1.31 -5.35 4.25
N ASN A 31 -2.21 -5.83 3.40
CA ASN A 31 -3.53 -5.23 3.24
C ASN A 31 -4.35 -5.35 4.53
N THR A 32 -5.18 -4.35 4.83
CA THR A 32 -6.05 -4.34 6.01
C THR A 32 -7.45 -3.82 5.66
N GLY A 33 -8.48 -4.54 6.12
CA GLY A 33 -9.88 -4.11 6.01
C GLY A 33 -10.31 -3.12 7.10
N ALA A 34 -9.44 -2.79 8.06
CA ALA A 34 -9.78 -1.96 9.21
C ALA A 34 -10.30 -0.57 8.82
N GLY A 35 -9.73 0.04 7.76
CA GLY A 35 -10.19 1.33 7.26
C GLY A 35 -11.65 1.32 6.81
N VAL A 36 -12.06 0.27 6.08
CA VAL A 36 -13.45 0.14 5.61
C VAL A 36 -14.41 -0.08 6.78
N VAL A 37 -14.03 -0.91 7.74
CA VAL A 37 -14.86 -1.18 8.93
C VAL A 37 -15.06 0.09 9.75
N ILE A 38 -13.99 0.81 10.06
CA ILE A 38 -14.05 2.06 10.86
C ILE A 38 -14.84 3.14 10.12
N ALA A 39 -14.67 3.27 8.81
CA ALA A 39 -15.44 4.21 7.99
C ALA A 39 -16.95 3.87 8.00
N GLY A 40 -17.32 2.59 7.89
CA GLY A 40 -18.71 2.15 7.97
C GLY A 40 -19.34 2.47 9.33
N LEU A 41 -18.64 2.17 10.43
CA LEU A 41 -19.10 2.52 11.77
C LEU A 41 -19.22 4.03 11.99
N SER A 42 -18.26 4.80 11.48
CA SER A 42 -18.28 6.27 11.54
C SER A 42 -19.44 6.86 10.73
N THR A 43 -19.80 6.24 9.61
CA THR A 43 -20.95 6.64 8.79
C THR A 43 -22.25 6.43 9.57
N ILE A 44 -22.42 5.27 10.22
CA ILE A 44 -23.58 4.98 11.08
C ILE A 44 -23.66 6.00 12.23
N LEU A 45 -22.53 6.29 12.88
CA LEU A 45 -22.46 7.29 13.95
C LEU A 45 -22.89 8.68 13.49
N GLY A 46 -22.36 9.15 12.35
CA GLY A 46 -22.71 10.46 11.78
C GLY A 46 -24.19 10.55 11.43
N PHE A 47 -24.75 9.51 10.82
CA PHE A 47 -26.19 9.44 10.53
C PHE A 47 -27.04 9.46 11.81
N ALA A 48 -26.67 8.69 12.83
CA ALA A 48 -27.39 8.64 14.10
C ALA A 48 -27.40 9.99 14.83
N LEU A 49 -26.30 10.75 14.74
CA LEU A 49 -26.20 12.10 15.33
C LEU A 49 -27.14 13.09 14.65
N ILE A 50 -27.28 13.05 13.32
CA ILE A 50 -28.16 13.95 12.56
C ILE A 50 -29.63 13.76 12.98
N TRP A 51 -30.05 12.51 13.19
CA TRP A 51 -31.44 12.16 13.50
C TRP A 51 -31.71 12.01 15.01
N HIS A 52 -30.80 12.45 15.88
CA HIS A 52 -30.92 12.36 17.34
C HIS A 52 -31.21 10.93 17.87
N MET A 53 -30.68 9.89 17.22
CA MET A 53 -30.87 8.49 17.58
C MET A 53 -29.89 8.08 18.70
N TRP A 54 -30.07 8.62 19.91
CA TRP A 54 -29.10 8.51 21.01
C TRP A 54 -28.62 7.09 21.35
N PRO A 55 -29.47 6.04 21.39
CA PRO A 55 -28.98 4.68 21.62
C PRO A 55 -28.00 4.21 20.53
N LEU A 56 -28.28 4.56 19.27
CA LEU A 56 -27.44 4.20 18.12
C LEU A 56 -26.13 5.01 18.11
N VAL A 57 -26.16 6.27 18.55
CA VAL A 57 -24.95 7.10 18.73
C VAL A 57 -24.00 6.44 19.72
N ILE A 58 -24.48 6.08 20.91
CA ILE A 58 -23.64 5.48 21.96
C ILE A 58 -23.07 4.13 21.47
N ALA A 59 -23.92 3.28 20.86
CA ALA A 59 -23.51 1.98 20.37
C ALA A 59 -22.46 2.07 19.24
N SER A 60 -22.70 2.91 18.23
CA SER A 60 -21.78 3.07 17.10
C SER A 60 -20.47 3.75 17.48
N PHE A 61 -20.50 4.71 18.41
CA PHE A 61 -19.29 5.31 18.96
C PHE A 61 -18.45 4.29 19.73
N ALA A 62 -19.06 3.53 20.66
CA ALA A 62 -18.37 2.48 21.41
C ALA A 62 -17.78 1.42 20.47
N ALA A 63 -18.52 0.99 19.44
CA ALA A 63 -18.03 0.04 18.44
C ALA A 63 -16.84 0.59 17.64
N THR A 64 -16.87 1.87 17.25
CA THR A 64 -15.78 2.53 16.51
C THR A 64 -14.49 2.60 17.35
N VAL A 65 -14.61 2.98 18.63
CA VAL A 65 -13.49 3.03 19.57
C VAL A 65 -12.92 1.61 19.78
N LEU A 66 -13.78 0.63 20.04
CA LEU A 66 -13.34 -0.75 20.25
C LEU A 66 -12.65 -1.33 19.02
N ALA A 67 -13.20 -1.12 17.82
CA ALA A 67 -12.58 -1.56 16.57
C ALA A 67 -11.19 -0.93 16.36
N SER A 68 -11.04 0.34 16.72
CA SER A 68 -9.76 1.07 16.64
C SER A 68 -8.72 0.51 17.62
N ILE A 69 -9.14 0.20 18.87
CA ILE A 69 -8.29 -0.43 19.88
C ILE A 69 -7.86 -1.82 19.40
N ILE A 70 -8.80 -2.68 19.03
CA ILE A 70 -8.51 -4.04 18.54
C ILE A 70 -7.54 -3.99 17.36
N HIS A 71 -7.78 -3.08 16.41
CA HIS A 71 -6.89 -2.96 15.26
C HIS A 71 -5.48 -2.55 15.70
N THR A 72 -5.33 -1.64 16.66
CA THR A 72 -4.03 -1.16 17.17
C THR A 72 -3.15 -2.29 17.68
N PHE A 73 -3.73 -3.32 18.29
CA PHE A 73 -3.02 -4.53 18.75
C PHE A 73 -2.75 -5.57 17.66
N ASN A 74 -2.98 -5.27 16.38
CA ASN A 74 -2.57 -6.15 15.29
C ASN A 74 -1.07 -5.99 14.99
N TYR A 75 -0.27 -6.94 15.46
CA TYR A 75 1.18 -6.97 15.28
C TYR A 75 1.66 -7.70 14.01
N LYS A 76 0.76 -8.38 13.28
CA LYS A 76 1.11 -9.06 12.02
C LYS A 76 0.64 -8.23 10.83
N ARG A 77 1.36 -7.14 10.56
CA ARG A 77 0.97 -6.13 9.56
C ARG A 77 1.95 -6.00 8.41
N ASP A 78 3.03 -6.75 8.41
CA ASP A 78 4.06 -6.70 7.40
C ASP A 78 4.46 -8.09 6.93
N TYR A 79 5.12 -8.11 5.79
CA TYR A 79 5.74 -9.30 5.21
C TYR A 79 6.92 -8.87 4.35
N TYR A 80 7.76 -9.83 4.02
CA TYR A 80 8.85 -9.62 3.07
C TYR A 80 8.50 -10.28 1.75
N ILE A 81 8.65 -9.54 0.65
CA ILE A 81 8.71 -10.10 -0.68
C ILE A 81 10.12 -10.70 -0.85
N PRO A 82 10.26 -12.02 -1.08
CA PRO A 82 11.56 -12.65 -1.27
C PRO A 82 12.33 -12.05 -2.45
N ALA A 83 13.66 -12.00 -2.34
CA ALA A 83 14.52 -11.53 -3.43
C ALA A 83 14.33 -12.33 -4.73
N ALA A 84 14.00 -13.63 -4.64
CA ALA A 84 13.72 -14.48 -5.78
C ALA A 84 12.52 -14.01 -6.61
N ASP A 85 11.44 -13.57 -5.94
CA ASP A 85 10.23 -13.08 -6.61
C ASP A 85 10.49 -11.72 -7.29
N VAL A 86 11.33 -10.89 -6.67
CA VAL A 86 11.80 -9.63 -7.26
C VAL A 86 12.62 -9.89 -8.52
N VAL A 87 13.58 -10.83 -8.47
CA VAL A 87 14.39 -11.24 -9.63
C VAL A 87 13.50 -11.72 -10.77
N ALA A 88 12.57 -12.63 -10.49
CA ALA A 88 11.67 -13.17 -11.51
C ALA A 88 10.84 -12.07 -12.17
N THR A 89 10.30 -11.13 -11.39
CA THR A 89 9.52 -10.01 -11.90
C THR A 89 10.35 -9.06 -12.77
N GLU A 90 11.58 -8.75 -12.34
CA GLU A 90 12.50 -7.89 -13.08
C GLU A 90 13.05 -8.54 -14.36
N GLU A 91 13.22 -9.85 -14.36
CA GLU A 91 13.60 -10.61 -15.54
C GLU A 91 12.46 -10.60 -16.59
N LEU A 92 11.22 -10.84 -16.16
CA LEU A 92 10.04 -10.70 -17.03
C LEU A 92 9.96 -9.30 -17.64
N ARG A 93 10.24 -8.25 -16.85
CA ARG A 93 10.29 -6.87 -17.36
C ARG A 93 11.39 -6.69 -18.41
N THR A 94 12.56 -7.29 -18.20
CA THR A 94 13.66 -7.26 -19.16
C THR A 94 13.29 -7.92 -20.48
N GLN A 95 12.62 -9.07 -20.44
CA GLN A 95 12.13 -9.76 -21.64
C GLN A 95 11.10 -8.91 -22.41
N GLN A 96 10.19 -8.23 -21.70
CA GLN A 96 9.24 -7.31 -22.33
C GLN A 96 9.93 -6.13 -23.04
N LEU A 97 10.96 -5.55 -22.42
CA LEU A 97 11.73 -4.46 -23.02
C LEU A 97 12.48 -4.91 -24.26
N ALA A 98 13.11 -6.09 -24.21
CA ALA A 98 13.78 -6.67 -25.37
C ALA A 98 12.79 -6.85 -26.54
N ARG A 99 11.62 -7.46 -26.29
CA ARG A 99 10.58 -7.63 -27.31
C ARG A 99 10.11 -6.30 -27.91
N ALA A 100 9.89 -5.29 -27.08
CA ALA A 100 9.47 -3.96 -27.54
C ALA A 100 10.55 -3.23 -28.35
N SER A 101 11.84 -3.53 -28.15
CA SER A 101 12.93 -2.95 -28.94
C SER A 101 13.16 -3.64 -30.29
N HIS A 102 12.59 -4.84 -30.48
CA HIS A 102 12.69 -5.63 -31.70
C HIS A 102 11.46 -5.51 -32.62
N ALA A 103 10.47 -4.69 -32.24
CA ALA A 103 9.29 -4.33 -33.03
C ALA A 103 9.44 -2.90 -33.59
#